data_AF-A0A0W8FUV6-F1
#
_entry.id   AF-A0A0W8FUV6-F1
#
_cell.length_a   1.000
_cell.length_b   1.000
_cell.length_c   1.000
_cell.angle_alpha   90.00
_cell.angle_beta   90.00
_cell.angle_gamma   90.00
#
_symmetry.space_group_name_H-M   'P 1'
#
loop_
_entity.id
_entity.type
_entity.pdbx_description
1 polymer ?
#
loop_
_entity_poly.entity_id
_entity_poly.type
_entity_poly.pdbx_seq_one_letter_code
_entity_poly.pdbx_strand_id
1 'polypeptide(L)'
;MITEMDIIKVKEFCVSVLDIQNTKLNDEYFYQSLPLCVIDSVYSIGVKYEGTRRTVIKYCDYYGLQRIRSNRETIALTEDQESIKHFIEKMEASGIRFFADNVFRNRQRTSARKGILKSEAVLQFAKTLQKYNVNYFQDVPKIINNADFENDIRKIKGQGSGISLKYFLMLCGSGDLIKPDRWIKEFINDAIAKQLSNQECQDLLSSACYRMKVECPKLTPRLLDNKIWEYQREKKEKGEKRNKAIPVSKNNLQSVGGQGKIITGRIVCPDTDRLEISIHKNQNHGLPLKKGMRIPITLLIDGVAYNAGVRLTAQDVPWICPDLYDFLDQKIRLVDALRTTGFEKGQNVFLTKCNTHSSNTFKIEHVKEEDKMSWWDVILEKINVENVLTTPGRGMEGLKKGIFTIEDKNSEIIHIHSGDFTIPIGKECLDAIERAFQQNTNLYLFVRAVHKVPAFPGSADELIRNATGSEQARGNYVCSMLEHCGLVQYEMRESKKVIVLPRMS
;
A
#
# COMPACT_ATOMS: atom_id res chain seq x y z
N MET A 1 10.28 26.83 34.38
CA MET A 1 9.45 26.11 35.38
C MET A 1 8.03 26.00 34.87
N ILE A 2 7.53 24.76 34.81
CA ILE A 2 6.14 24.44 34.48
C ILE A 2 5.28 24.74 35.69
N THR A 3 4.16 25.42 35.47
CA THR A 3 3.17 25.73 36.52
C THR A 3 1.96 24.83 36.40
N GLU A 4 1.17 24.73 37.48
CA GLU A 4 -0.11 24.03 37.45
C GLU A 4 -1.06 24.54 36.36
N MET A 5 -1.06 25.86 36.16
CA MET A 5 -1.84 26.52 35.11
C MET A 5 -1.39 26.09 33.70
N ASP A 6 -0.10 25.83 33.48
CA ASP A 6 0.39 25.34 32.18
C ASP A 6 -0.17 23.95 31.86
N ILE A 7 -0.21 23.07 32.86
CA ILE A 7 -0.72 21.71 32.69
C ILE A 7 -2.22 21.74 32.38
N ILE A 8 -2.99 22.60 33.07
CA ILE A 8 -4.44 22.78 32.80
C ILE A 8 -4.66 23.27 31.37
N LYS A 9 -3.94 24.31 30.95
CA LYS A 9 -4.07 24.86 29.58
C LYS A 9 -3.71 23.85 28.50
N VAL A 10 -2.64 23.07 28.68
CA VAL A 10 -2.29 22.01 27.73
C VAL A 10 -3.34 20.89 27.73
N LYS A 11 -3.88 20.50 28.89
CA LYS A 11 -4.98 19.53 28.97
C LYS A 11 -6.19 20.00 28.17
N GLU A 12 -6.66 21.22 28.43
CA GLU A 12 -7.80 21.83 27.74
C GLU A 12 -7.56 21.92 26.23
N PHE A 13 -6.35 22.34 25.83
CA PHE A 13 -5.99 22.41 24.43
C PHE A 13 -6.03 21.03 23.76
N CYS A 14 -5.44 20.01 24.39
CA CYS A 14 -5.52 18.62 23.92
C CYS A 14 -6.96 18.17 23.70
N VAL A 15 -7.84 18.37 24.69
CA VAL A 15 -9.27 18.00 24.59
C VAL A 15 -9.98 18.74 23.46
N SER A 16 -9.61 20.01 23.23
CA SER A 16 -10.25 20.84 22.20
C SER A 16 -9.86 20.48 20.76
N VAL A 17 -8.64 19.97 20.53
CA VAL A 17 -8.10 19.78 19.17
C VAL A 17 -7.79 18.34 18.80
N LEU A 18 -7.71 17.43 19.78
CA LEU A 18 -7.39 16.02 19.56
C LEU A 18 -8.63 15.14 19.77
N ASP A 19 -8.86 14.18 18.88
CA ASP A 19 -9.82 13.10 19.11
C ASP A 19 -9.21 12.07 20.06
N ILE A 20 -9.33 12.31 21.37
CA ILE A 20 -8.74 11.48 22.44
C ILE A 20 -9.54 10.18 22.68
N GLN A 21 -10.83 10.17 22.34
CA GLN A 21 -11.73 9.04 22.62
C GLN A 21 -11.57 7.89 21.61
N ASN A 22 -11.31 8.18 20.33
CA ASN A 22 -11.11 7.16 19.30
C ASN A 22 -9.62 6.95 18.95
N THR A 23 -8.77 6.92 19.98
CA THR A 23 -7.32 6.87 19.78
C THR A 23 -6.80 5.45 19.57
N LYS A 24 -5.97 5.29 18.53
CA LYS A 24 -5.16 4.09 18.28
C LYS A 24 -3.77 4.54 17.85
N LEU A 25 -2.76 3.77 18.26
CA LEU A 25 -1.40 3.93 17.76
C LEU A 25 -1.33 3.51 16.28
N ASN A 26 -0.42 4.15 15.56
CA ASN A 26 -0.07 3.75 14.19
C ASN A 26 0.67 2.41 14.18
N ASP A 27 0.64 1.73 13.03
CA ASP A 27 1.23 0.40 12.83
C ASP A 27 2.68 0.31 13.30
N GLU A 28 3.45 1.38 13.13
CA GLU A 28 4.88 1.41 13.40
C GLU A 28 5.23 1.28 14.89
N TYR A 29 4.25 1.41 15.81
CA TYR A 29 4.44 1.07 17.23
C TYR A 29 4.27 -0.44 17.52
N PHE A 30 4.07 -1.25 16.50
CA PHE A 30 3.84 -2.69 16.58
C PHE A 30 4.87 -3.44 15.71
N TYR A 31 6.11 -2.97 15.66
CA TYR A 31 7.17 -3.66 14.91
C TYR A 31 7.39 -5.09 15.43
N GLN A 32 7.73 -5.98 14.49
CA GLN A 32 7.99 -7.39 14.78
C GLN A 32 9.27 -7.60 15.60
N SER A 33 10.32 -6.78 15.42
CA SER A 33 11.63 -6.97 16.06
C SER A 33 12.36 -5.66 16.38
N LEU A 34 13.33 -5.71 17.30
CA LEU A 34 14.14 -4.55 17.70
C LEU A 34 14.94 -3.89 16.56
N PRO A 35 15.54 -4.63 15.60
CA PRO A 35 16.19 -4.01 14.44
C PRO A 35 15.31 -2.98 13.72
N LEU A 36 14.01 -3.23 13.58
CA LEU A 36 13.07 -2.31 12.94
C LEU A 36 12.89 -1.02 13.75
N CYS A 37 12.83 -1.13 15.08
CA CYS A 37 12.79 0.01 15.99
C CYS A 37 14.09 0.85 15.89
N VAL A 38 15.26 0.21 15.76
CA VAL A 38 16.54 0.93 15.57
C VAL A 38 16.54 1.69 14.24
N ILE A 39 16.12 1.04 13.15
CA ILE A 39 16.05 1.68 11.84
C ILE A 39 15.10 2.88 11.88
N ASP A 40 13.87 2.71 12.37
CA ASP A 40 12.89 3.79 12.42
C ASP A 40 13.40 4.96 13.29
N SER A 41 13.91 4.66 14.50
CA SER A 41 14.35 5.69 15.43
C SER A 41 15.49 6.57 14.90
N VAL A 42 16.48 5.99 14.22
CA VAL A 42 17.61 6.72 13.63
C VAL A 42 17.16 7.50 12.38
N TYR A 43 16.35 6.88 11.52
CA TYR A 43 15.89 7.52 10.29
C TYR A 43 14.87 8.64 10.56
N SER A 44 14.09 8.58 11.63
CA SER A 44 13.05 9.57 11.99
C SER A 44 13.56 10.92 12.52
N ILE A 45 14.88 11.11 12.63
CA ILE A 45 15.46 12.40 13.07
C ILE A 45 15.63 13.36 11.90
N GLY A 46 14.96 14.52 11.95
CA GLY A 46 15.21 15.66 11.07
C GLY A 46 14.73 15.50 9.62
N VAL A 47 13.79 14.58 9.35
CA VAL A 47 13.32 14.27 7.99
C VAL A 47 11.81 14.11 7.94
N LYS A 48 11.25 14.00 6.73
CA LYS A 48 9.86 13.58 6.50
C LYS A 48 9.69 12.09 6.82
N TYR A 49 8.67 11.76 7.60
CA TYR A 49 8.48 10.42 8.15
C TYR A 49 8.24 9.34 7.07
N GLU A 50 7.64 9.71 5.94
CA GLU A 50 7.40 8.80 4.81
C GLU A 50 8.71 8.26 4.22
N GLY A 51 9.81 9.00 4.36
CA GLY A 51 11.14 8.52 4.03
C GLY A 51 11.59 7.39 4.98
N THR A 52 11.41 7.60 6.29
CA THR A 52 11.74 6.61 7.31
C THR A 52 10.93 5.32 7.17
N ARG A 53 9.60 5.44 7.04
CA ARG A 53 8.70 4.29 6.88
C ARG A 53 9.13 3.41 5.70
N ARG A 54 9.49 4.04 4.58
CA ARG A 54 9.99 3.33 3.39
C ARG A 54 11.33 2.64 3.63
N THR A 55 12.21 3.19 4.46
CA THR A 55 13.48 2.53 4.83
C THR A 55 13.22 1.21 5.55
N VAL A 56 12.29 1.20 6.51
CA VAL A 56 11.93 -0.01 7.26
C VAL A 56 11.27 -1.05 6.36
N ILE A 57 10.33 -0.62 5.50
CA ILE A 57 9.66 -1.51 4.53
C ILE A 57 10.70 -2.19 3.63
N LYS A 58 11.61 -1.43 3.03
CA LYS A 58 12.63 -2.00 2.13
C LYS A 58 13.57 -2.99 2.82
N TYR A 59 13.89 -2.74 4.10
CA TYR A 59 14.66 -3.69 4.89
C TYR A 59 13.91 -5.02 5.06
N CYS A 60 12.62 -4.95 5.39
CA CYS A 60 11.77 -6.13 5.53
C CYS A 60 11.62 -6.87 4.18
N ASP A 61 11.33 -6.15 3.10
CA ASP A 61 11.18 -6.71 1.76
C ASP A 61 12.46 -7.42 1.28
N TYR A 62 13.63 -6.82 1.54
CA TYR A 62 14.91 -7.38 1.10
C TYR A 62 15.23 -8.72 1.77
N TYR A 63 14.85 -8.90 3.03
CA TYR A 63 15.14 -10.11 3.82
C TYR A 63 13.92 -11.01 4.05
N GLY A 64 12.76 -10.69 3.45
CA GLY A 64 11.52 -11.44 3.64
C GLY A 64 11.01 -11.44 5.09
N LEU A 65 11.23 -10.35 5.83
CA LEU A 65 10.89 -10.27 7.26
C LEU A 65 9.46 -9.77 7.47
N GLN A 66 8.79 -10.33 8.48
CA GLN A 66 7.54 -9.75 8.98
C GLN A 66 7.83 -8.37 9.60
N ARG A 67 7.13 -7.35 9.13
CA ARG A 67 7.33 -5.97 9.59
C ARG A 67 6.57 -5.67 10.88
N ILE A 68 5.29 -6.05 10.92
CA ILE A 68 4.35 -5.71 11.99
C ILE A 68 3.89 -7.00 12.64
N ARG A 69 3.86 -7.03 13.97
CA ARG A 69 3.36 -8.18 14.73
C ARG A 69 1.86 -8.39 14.51
N SER A 70 1.47 -9.66 14.36
CA SER A 70 0.07 -10.04 14.15
C SER A 70 -0.78 -9.73 15.40
N ASN A 71 -0.26 -10.06 16.59
CA ASN A 71 -0.88 -9.66 17.85
C ASN A 71 -0.32 -8.32 18.33
N ARG A 72 -1.16 -7.27 18.30
CA ARG A 72 -0.76 -5.91 18.70
C ARG A 72 -0.75 -5.69 20.21
N GLU A 73 -1.29 -6.61 21.00
CA GLU A 73 -1.36 -6.49 22.46
C GLU A 73 -0.13 -7.08 23.17
N THR A 74 0.61 -7.99 22.52
CA THR A 74 1.77 -8.67 23.12
C THR A 74 3.04 -8.43 22.31
N ILE A 75 4.21 -8.53 22.94
CA ILE A 75 5.48 -8.60 22.20
C ILE A 75 5.58 -9.94 21.47
N ALA A 76 6.33 -9.98 20.36
CA ALA A 76 6.57 -11.21 19.62
C ALA A 76 7.41 -12.20 20.43
N LEU A 77 7.28 -13.50 20.13
CA LEU A 77 8.18 -14.52 20.67
C LEU A 77 9.59 -14.33 20.12
N THR A 78 10.58 -14.87 20.82
CA THR A 78 11.99 -14.71 20.45
C THR A 78 12.29 -15.39 19.11
N GLU A 79 11.71 -16.56 18.86
CA GLU A 79 11.85 -17.31 17.60
C GLU A 79 11.29 -16.59 16.37
N ASP A 80 10.28 -15.73 16.56
CA ASP A 80 9.63 -14.95 15.51
C ASP A 80 10.31 -13.59 15.27
N GLN A 81 11.39 -13.32 16.00
CA GLN A 81 12.11 -12.06 15.94
C GLN A 81 13.46 -12.23 15.27
N GLU A 82 13.81 -11.28 14.42
CA GLU A 82 15.21 -11.08 14.10
C GLU A 82 15.95 -10.47 15.31
N SER A 83 17.05 -11.12 15.72
CA SER A 83 17.91 -10.63 16.80
C SER A 83 18.78 -9.46 16.38
N ILE A 84 19.15 -8.60 17.33
CA ILE A 84 20.18 -7.56 17.11
C ILE A 84 21.50 -8.16 16.63
N LYS A 85 21.93 -9.31 17.16
CA LYS A 85 23.14 -10.01 16.72
C LYS A 85 23.09 -10.33 15.23
N HIS A 86 22.03 -10.99 14.76
CA HIS A 86 21.90 -11.37 13.34
C HIS A 86 21.81 -10.11 12.44
N PHE A 87 21.12 -9.07 12.91
CA PHE A 87 21.08 -7.79 12.20
C PHE A 87 22.48 -7.17 12.02
N ILE A 88 23.31 -7.16 13.06
CA ILE A 88 24.70 -6.68 13.00
C ILE A 88 25.52 -7.51 12.00
N GLU A 89 25.44 -8.84 12.08
CA GLU A 89 26.16 -9.75 11.19
C GLU A 89 25.84 -9.47 9.72
N LYS A 90 24.56 -9.26 9.36
CA LYS A 90 24.15 -8.87 8.00
C LYS A 90 24.80 -7.56 7.56
N MET A 91 24.80 -6.55 8.42
CA MET A 91 25.34 -5.23 8.12
C MET A 91 26.87 -5.24 7.97
N GLU A 92 27.56 -6.01 8.79
CA GLU A 92 29.01 -6.15 8.74
C GLU A 92 29.45 -6.96 7.51
N ALA A 93 28.77 -8.06 7.20
CA ALA A 93 29.08 -8.90 6.05
C ALA A 93 28.89 -8.17 4.71
N SER A 94 27.84 -7.34 4.59
CA SER A 94 27.53 -6.63 3.34
C SER A 94 28.16 -5.23 3.26
N GLY A 95 28.46 -4.63 4.41
CA GLY A 95 28.98 -3.28 4.51
C GLY A 95 27.92 -2.16 4.55
N ILE A 96 28.27 -1.07 5.24
CA ILE A 96 27.41 0.11 5.48
C ILE A 96 26.88 0.75 4.19
N ARG A 97 27.73 0.82 3.14
CA ARG A 97 27.37 1.46 1.88
C ARG A 97 26.39 0.62 1.08
N PHE A 98 26.58 -0.70 1.05
CA PHE A 98 25.63 -1.62 0.43
C PHE A 98 24.25 -1.51 1.09
N PHE A 99 24.21 -1.41 2.42
CA PHE A 99 22.96 -1.19 3.13
C PHE A 99 22.29 0.13 2.75
N ALA A 100 23.03 1.24 2.70
CA ALA A 100 22.49 2.53 2.28
C ALA A 100 21.93 2.51 0.85
N ASP A 101 22.58 1.77 -0.05
CA ASP A 101 22.35 1.86 -1.49
C ASP A 101 21.30 0.84 -1.97
N ASN A 102 21.38 -0.41 -1.48
CA ASN A 102 20.64 -1.55 -2.02
C ASN A 102 19.53 -2.04 -1.07
N VAL A 103 19.81 -2.09 0.24
CA VAL A 103 18.87 -2.61 1.25
C VAL A 103 17.90 -1.52 1.70
N PHE A 104 18.40 -0.50 2.39
CA PHE A 104 17.60 0.65 2.83
C PHE A 104 17.20 1.56 1.67
N ARG A 105 18.03 1.60 0.61
CA ARG A 105 17.93 2.54 -0.52
C ARG A 105 17.64 3.95 -0.03
N ASN A 106 18.42 4.38 0.97
CA ASN A 106 18.34 5.66 1.65
C ASN A 106 19.75 6.06 2.12
N ARG A 107 20.31 7.10 1.47
CA ARG A 107 21.66 7.64 1.72
C ARG A 107 21.66 8.83 2.67
N GLN A 108 20.58 9.08 3.41
CA GLN A 108 20.51 10.20 4.33
C GLN A 108 21.64 10.13 5.37
N ARG A 109 22.11 11.32 5.74
CA ARG A 109 23.14 11.50 6.77
C ARG A 109 22.53 12.02 8.06
N THR A 110 23.23 11.81 9.18
CA THR A 110 22.83 12.34 10.48
C THR A 110 22.97 13.87 10.59
N SER A 111 23.74 14.48 9.69
CA SER A 111 23.83 15.93 9.49
C SER A 111 24.29 16.21 8.05
N ALA A 112 23.81 17.31 7.47
CA ALA A 112 24.26 17.80 6.17
C ALA A 112 25.72 18.27 6.20
N ARG A 113 26.20 18.76 7.35
CA ARG A 113 27.58 19.22 7.54
C ARG A 113 28.33 18.19 8.39
N LYS A 114 29.19 17.40 7.75
CA LYS A 114 30.04 16.38 8.37
C LYS A 114 29.31 15.22 9.06
N GLY A 115 28.01 14.99 8.87
CA GLY A 115 27.31 13.83 9.47
C GLY A 115 27.78 12.49 8.90
N ILE A 116 27.55 11.37 9.59
CA ILE A 116 27.76 10.01 9.04
C ILE A 116 26.52 9.55 8.28
N LEU A 117 26.62 8.45 7.52
CA LEU A 117 25.42 7.83 6.95
C LEU A 117 24.50 7.35 8.08
N LYS A 118 23.19 7.46 7.89
CA LYS A 118 22.24 6.92 8.87
C LYS A 118 22.33 5.40 8.97
N SER A 119 22.71 4.69 7.90
CA SER A 119 23.04 3.25 7.98
C SER A 119 24.21 2.96 8.92
N GLU A 120 25.23 3.82 8.95
CA GLU A 120 26.34 3.71 9.90
C GLU A 120 25.88 3.95 11.33
N ALA A 121 25.05 4.97 11.56
CA ALA A 121 24.49 5.25 12.87
C ALA A 121 23.57 4.12 13.37
N VAL A 122 22.81 3.47 12.48
CA VAL A 122 22.01 2.27 12.78
C VAL A 122 22.90 1.12 13.27
N LEU A 123 24.00 0.84 12.57
CA LEU A 123 24.94 -0.21 12.98
C LEU A 123 25.57 0.10 14.34
N GLN A 124 25.98 1.36 14.58
CA GLN A 124 26.53 1.76 15.87
C GLN A 124 25.49 1.62 16.99
N PHE A 125 24.23 1.99 16.75
CA PHE A 125 23.15 1.84 17.73
C PHE A 125 22.92 0.35 18.04
N ALA A 126 22.84 -0.50 17.02
CA ALA A 126 22.68 -1.94 17.18
C ALA A 126 23.85 -2.56 17.98
N LYS A 127 25.10 -2.17 17.69
CA LYS A 127 26.27 -2.60 18.46
C LYS A 127 26.22 -2.15 19.92
N THR A 128 25.70 -0.96 20.20
CA THR A 128 25.47 -0.54 21.58
C THR A 128 24.41 -1.43 22.25
N LEU A 129 23.31 -1.78 21.59
CA LEU A 129 22.36 -2.76 22.15
C LEU A 129 23.01 -4.12 22.44
N GLN A 130 23.83 -4.63 21.51
CA GLN A 130 24.57 -5.87 21.69
C GLN A 130 25.55 -5.80 22.88
N LYS A 131 26.28 -4.68 23.05
CA LYS A 131 27.18 -4.45 24.21
C LYS A 131 26.47 -4.61 25.55
N TYR A 132 25.19 -4.23 25.63
CA TYR A 132 24.38 -4.33 26.85
C TYR A 132 23.52 -5.61 26.88
N ASN A 133 23.84 -6.61 26.04
CA ASN A 133 23.15 -7.89 25.94
C ASN A 133 21.64 -7.75 25.64
N VAL A 134 21.29 -6.83 24.75
CA VAL A 134 19.93 -6.63 24.24
C VAL A 134 19.81 -7.18 22.82
N ASN A 135 19.14 -8.32 22.67
CA ASN A 135 18.91 -8.97 21.38
C ASN A 135 17.46 -8.93 20.92
N TYR A 136 16.51 -8.98 21.84
CA TYR A 136 15.07 -9.06 21.56
C TYR A 136 14.26 -8.11 22.44
N PHE A 137 12.96 -7.95 22.17
CA PHE A 137 12.09 -7.10 23.01
C PHE A 137 12.14 -7.49 24.50
N GLN A 138 12.29 -8.78 24.78
CA GLN A 138 12.42 -9.38 26.11
C GLN A 138 13.60 -8.79 26.90
N ASP A 139 14.63 -8.29 26.22
CA ASP A 139 15.83 -7.74 26.84
C ASP A 139 15.75 -6.24 27.09
N VAL A 140 14.74 -5.53 26.54
CA VAL A 140 14.57 -4.08 26.69
C VAL A 140 14.59 -3.59 28.14
N PRO A 141 14.04 -4.31 29.15
CA PRO A 141 14.15 -3.90 30.54
C PRO A 141 15.58 -3.64 31.03
N LYS A 142 16.61 -4.26 30.44
CA LYS A 142 18.03 -4.08 30.81
C LYS A 142 18.57 -2.67 30.57
N ILE A 143 17.95 -1.92 29.65
CA ILE A 143 18.43 -0.61 29.20
C ILE A 143 17.52 0.54 29.63
N ILE A 144 16.36 0.24 30.23
CA ILE A 144 15.48 1.27 30.78
C ILE A 144 16.19 1.93 31.97
N ASN A 145 16.24 3.26 31.97
CA ASN A 145 16.91 4.08 33.00
C ASN A 145 18.40 3.75 33.22
N ASN A 146 19.06 3.15 32.22
CA ASN A 146 20.49 2.85 32.27
C ASN A 146 21.29 4.05 31.72
N ALA A 147 21.93 4.81 32.62
CA ALA A 147 22.67 6.02 32.27
C ALA A 147 23.88 5.75 31.36
N ASP A 148 24.59 4.63 31.56
CA ASP A 148 25.75 4.27 30.73
C ASP A 148 25.31 3.94 29.30
N PHE A 149 24.21 3.20 29.16
CA PHE A 149 23.61 2.92 27.86
C PHE A 149 23.18 4.21 27.15
N GLU A 150 22.48 5.11 27.85
CA GLU A 150 22.11 6.41 27.30
C GLU A 150 23.35 7.20 26.85
N ASN A 151 24.38 7.27 27.69
CA ASN A 151 25.63 7.97 27.38
C ASN A 151 26.32 7.40 26.14
N ASP A 152 26.34 6.07 25.98
CA ASP A 152 26.91 5.42 24.80
C ASP A 152 26.10 5.68 23.52
N ILE A 153 24.77 5.67 23.59
CA ILE A 153 23.92 6.07 22.45
C ILE A 153 24.16 7.53 22.08
N ARG A 154 24.31 8.43 23.05
CA ARG A 154 24.54 9.86 22.80
C ARG A 154 25.90 10.16 22.16
N LYS A 155 26.89 9.28 22.32
CA LYS A 155 28.19 9.38 21.61
C LYS A 155 28.06 9.08 20.11
N ILE A 156 27.02 8.36 19.68
CA ILE A 156 26.78 8.09 18.26
C ILE A 156 26.53 9.40 17.53
N LYS A 157 27.26 9.61 16.43
CA LYS A 157 27.27 10.89 15.72
C LYS A 157 25.89 11.27 15.17
N GLY A 158 25.32 12.34 15.73
CA GLY A 158 23.98 12.83 15.41
C GLY A 158 22.87 12.33 16.35
N GLN A 159 23.21 11.58 17.39
CA GLN A 159 22.28 11.07 18.41
C GLN A 159 22.45 11.74 19.78
N GLY A 160 23.33 12.74 19.90
CA GLY A 160 23.68 13.38 21.19
C GLY A 160 22.55 14.07 21.94
N SER A 161 21.42 14.34 21.29
CA SER A 161 20.21 14.89 21.93
C SER A 161 19.41 13.85 22.73
N GLY A 162 19.65 12.54 22.51
CA GLY A 162 18.88 11.46 23.12
C GLY A 162 17.46 11.28 22.56
N ILE A 163 17.03 12.09 21.59
CA ILE A 163 15.66 12.04 21.03
C ILE A 163 15.39 10.70 20.34
N SER A 164 16.37 10.18 19.60
CA SER A 164 16.25 8.86 18.95
C SER A 164 16.14 7.72 19.95
N LEU A 165 16.87 7.80 21.08
CA LEU A 165 16.75 6.82 22.15
C LEU A 165 15.35 6.82 22.78
N LYS A 166 14.81 8.00 23.12
CA LYS A 166 13.43 8.10 23.65
C LYS A 166 12.43 7.49 22.67
N TYR A 167 12.55 7.83 21.39
CA TYR A 167 11.66 7.30 20.36
C TYR A 167 11.84 5.78 20.14
N PHE A 168 13.08 5.27 20.18
CA PHE A 168 13.35 3.84 20.18
C PHE A 168 12.62 3.12 21.32
N LEU A 169 12.69 3.62 22.54
CA LEU A 169 11.99 3.03 23.69
C LEU A 169 10.46 3.09 23.55
N MET A 170 9.92 4.17 22.96
CA MET A 170 8.49 4.26 22.64
C MET A 170 8.05 3.19 21.63
N LEU A 171 8.86 2.98 20.58
CA LEU A 171 8.63 1.93 19.57
C LEU A 171 8.74 0.53 20.20
N CYS A 172 9.60 0.35 21.20
CA CYS A 172 9.76 -0.91 21.92
C CYS A 172 8.63 -1.26 22.89
N GLY A 173 7.70 -0.34 23.14
CA GLY A 173 6.55 -0.60 24.02
C GLY A 173 6.35 0.39 25.15
N SER A 174 7.32 1.27 25.43
CA SER A 174 7.22 2.18 26.58
C SER A 174 6.06 3.17 26.39
N GLY A 175 5.02 3.04 27.22
CA GLY A 175 3.84 3.89 27.19
C GLY A 175 4.05 5.28 27.80
N ASP A 176 5.04 5.43 28.68
CA ASP A 176 5.21 6.62 29.52
C ASP A 176 6.14 7.68 28.93
N LEU A 177 6.73 7.40 27.76
CA LEU A 177 7.65 8.31 27.09
C LEU A 177 6.97 9.11 25.99
N ILE A 178 7.45 10.34 25.81
CA ILE A 178 7.20 11.16 24.63
C ILE A 178 8.49 11.37 23.84
N LYS A 179 8.36 11.77 22.58
CA LYS A 179 9.47 12.22 21.75
C LYS A 179 9.42 13.74 21.64
N PRO A 180 10.20 14.50 22.44
CA PRO A 180 10.16 15.96 22.47
C PRO A 180 10.85 16.59 21.24
N ASP A 181 10.34 16.29 20.06
CA ASP A 181 10.80 16.83 18.79
C ASP A 181 10.10 18.15 18.45
N ARG A 182 10.34 18.66 17.23
CA ARG A 182 9.77 19.94 16.81
C ARG A 182 8.24 19.97 16.85
N TRP A 183 7.56 18.84 16.66
CA TRP A 183 6.10 18.79 16.59
C TRP A 183 5.49 18.93 17.98
N ILE A 184 6.05 18.22 18.96
CA ILE A 184 5.69 18.38 20.37
C ILE A 184 5.94 19.82 20.83
N LYS A 185 7.10 20.38 20.51
CA LYS A 185 7.45 21.75 20.89
C LYS A 185 6.56 22.80 20.23
N GLU A 186 6.25 22.64 18.94
CA GLU A 186 5.30 23.48 18.22
C GLU A 186 3.91 23.41 18.87
N PHE A 187 3.45 22.22 19.27
CA PHE A 187 2.15 22.03 19.92
C PHE A 187 2.07 22.69 21.29
N ILE A 188 3.10 22.52 22.13
CA ILE A 188 3.17 23.18 23.44
C ILE A 188 3.20 24.70 23.24
N ASN A 189 3.96 25.20 22.27
CA ASN A 189 3.98 26.63 21.96
C ASN A 189 2.61 27.14 21.49
N ASP A 190 1.87 26.38 20.67
CA ASP A 190 0.50 26.71 20.28
C ASP A 190 -0.45 26.78 21.49
N ALA A 191 -0.27 25.90 22.48
CA ALA A 191 -1.14 25.80 23.65
C ALA A 191 -0.88 26.88 24.71
N ILE A 192 0.39 27.17 25.01
CA ILE A 192 0.78 28.01 26.15
C ILE A 192 1.85 29.07 25.84
N ALA A 193 2.23 29.22 24.57
CA ALA A 193 3.23 30.21 24.10
C ALA A 193 4.58 30.13 24.84
N LYS A 194 5.01 28.92 25.23
CA LYS A 194 6.30 28.67 25.90
C LYS A 194 7.19 27.74 25.07
N GLN A 195 8.50 28.02 25.15
CA GLN A 195 9.55 27.13 24.65
C GLN A 195 10.14 26.36 25.83
N LEU A 196 10.08 25.03 25.77
CA LEU A 196 10.47 24.17 26.88
C LEU A 196 11.66 23.28 26.52
N SER A 197 12.44 22.91 27.53
CA SER A 197 13.47 21.87 27.40
C SER A 197 12.85 20.50 27.10
N ASN A 198 13.67 19.53 26.68
CA ASN A 198 13.21 18.17 26.40
C ASN A 198 12.62 17.48 27.65
N GLN A 199 13.15 17.81 28.84
CA GLN A 199 12.64 17.28 30.10
C GLN A 199 11.32 17.95 30.48
N GLU A 200 11.26 19.27 30.40
CA GLU A 200 10.01 19.99 30.67
C GLU A 200 8.86 19.57 29.73
N CYS A 201 9.15 19.29 28.44
CA CYS A 201 8.13 18.73 27.54
C CYS A 201 7.59 17.39 28.05
N GLN A 202 8.49 16.50 28.52
CA GLN A 202 8.12 15.18 29.07
C GLN A 202 7.24 15.36 30.32
N ASP A 203 7.67 16.19 31.26
CA ASP A 203 6.97 16.40 32.52
C ASP A 203 5.57 17.01 32.29
N LEU A 204 5.48 18.02 31.42
CA LEU A 204 4.23 18.71 31.10
C LEU A 204 3.21 17.76 30.45
N LEU A 205 3.60 17.04 29.39
CA LEU A 205 2.66 16.15 28.70
C LEU A 205 2.32 14.90 29.51
N SER A 206 3.24 14.39 30.33
CA SER A 206 2.93 13.29 31.26
C SER A 206 1.90 13.73 32.30
N SER A 207 2.06 14.92 32.86
CA SER A 207 1.12 15.49 33.83
C SER A 207 -0.25 15.79 33.22
N ALA A 208 -0.28 16.34 32.00
CA ALA A 208 -1.53 16.56 31.27
C ALA A 208 -2.23 15.22 30.94
N CYS A 209 -1.46 14.22 30.49
CA CYS A 209 -1.98 12.87 30.25
C CYS A 209 -2.57 12.26 31.51
N TYR A 210 -1.89 12.36 32.66
CA TYR A 210 -2.39 11.85 33.93
C TYR A 210 -3.75 12.47 34.31
N ARG A 211 -3.92 13.78 34.10
CA ARG A 211 -5.20 14.47 34.35
C ARG A 211 -6.32 14.06 33.40
N MET A 212 -5.98 13.66 32.17
CA MET A 212 -6.95 13.17 31.19
C MET A 212 -7.30 11.69 31.37
N LYS A 213 -6.53 10.91 32.16
CA LYS A 213 -6.81 9.48 32.38
C LYS A 213 -8.16 9.21 33.03
N VAL A 214 -8.68 10.14 33.82
CA VAL A 214 -10.02 10.02 34.43
C VAL A 214 -11.10 9.91 33.34
N GLU A 215 -10.96 10.69 32.27
CA GLU A 215 -11.90 10.75 31.15
C GLU A 215 -11.56 9.74 30.04
N CYS A 216 -10.29 9.36 29.93
CA CYS A 216 -9.79 8.38 28.96
C CYS A 216 -8.77 7.42 29.62
N PRO A 217 -9.23 6.33 30.25
CA PRO A 217 -8.36 5.43 31.02
C PRO A 217 -7.21 4.78 30.22
N LYS A 218 -7.39 4.63 28.90
CA LYS A 218 -6.40 4.03 27.99
C LYS A 218 -5.32 5.03 27.53
N LEU A 219 -5.45 6.31 27.87
CA LEU A 219 -4.50 7.32 27.42
C LEU A 219 -3.16 7.13 28.11
N THR A 220 -2.10 7.17 27.30
CA THR A 220 -0.71 7.11 27.75
C THR A 220 0.06 8.27 27.14
N PRO A 221 1.17 8.73 27.75
CA PRO A 221 2.03 9.76 27.14
C PRO A 221 2.44 9.43 25.70
N ARG A 222 2.76 8.16 25.41
CA ARG A 222 3.06 7.69 24.05
C ARG A 222 1.89 7.85 23.09
N LEU A 223 0.67 7.51 23.52
CA LEU A 223 -0.53 7.67 22.69
C LEU A 223 -0.86 9.14 22.45
N LEU A 224 -0.67 9.98 23.48
CA LEU A 224 -0.85 11.43 23.36
C LEU A 224 0.16 12.05 22.40
N ASP A 225 1.44 11.66 22.49
CA ASP A 225 2.50 12.07 21.54
C ASP A 225 2.12 11.75 20.09
N ASN A 226 1.68 10.52 19.85
CA ASN A 226 1.22 10.08 18.53
C ASN A 226 0.07 10.96 18.00
N LYS A 227 -0.90 11.34 18.84
CA LYS A 227 -2.01 12.21 18.45
C LYS A 227 -1.59 13.66 18.19
N ILE A 228 -0.69 14.19 19.01
CA ILE A 228 -0.13 15.52 18.79
C ILE A 228 0.61 15.56 17.44
N TRP A 229 1.37 14.51 17.14
CA TRP A 229 2.06 14.40 15.86
C TRP A 229 1.11 14.35 14.66
N GLU A 230 0.02 13.57 14.74
CA GLU A 230 -1.01 13.52 13.69
C GLU A 230 -1.66 14.88 13.47
N TYR A 231 -2.08 15.54 14.56
CA TYR A 231 -2.67 16.87 14.51
C TYR A 231 -1.74 17.90 13.87
N GLN A 232 -0.47 17.95 14.29
CA GLN A 232 0.47 18.93 13.76
C GLN A 232 0.80 18.69 12.29
N ARG A 233 0.88 17.43 11.86
CA ARG A 233 1.05 17.08 10.45
C ARG A 233 -0.14 17.57 9.62
N GLU A 234 -1.37 17.28 10.05
CA GLU A 234 -2.58 17.76 9.38
C GLU A 234 -2.67 19.29 9.32
N LYS A 235 -2.27 19.97 10.40
CA LYS A 235 -2.23 21.43 10.47
C LYS A 235 -1.29 22.01 9.41
N LYS A 236 -0.08 21.46 9.24
CA LYS A 236 0.86 21.91 8.19
C LYS A 236 0.34 21.63 6.79
N GLU A 237 -0.24 20.46 6.54
CA GLU A 237 -0.82 20.15 5.22
C GLU A 237 -1.97 21.11 4.84
N LYS A 238 -2.82 21.49 5.80
CA LYS A 238 -3.89 22.49 5.59
C LYS A 238 -3.31 23.89 5.33
N GLY A 239 -2.26 24.29 6.05
CA GLY A 239 -1.56 25.56 5.84
C GLY A 239 -0.89 25.66 4.45
N GLU A 240 -0.21 24.60 4.02
CA GLU A 240 0.44 24.53 2.70
C GLU A 240 -0.57 24.53 1.55
N LYS A 241 -1.76 23.91 1.73
CA LYS A 241 -2.84 23.94 0.74
C LYS A 241 -3.51 25.32 0.64
N ARG A 242 -3.69 26.05 1.75
CA ARG A 242 -4.19 27.43 1.74
C ARG A 242 -3.27 28.40 1.00
N ASN A 243 -1.96 28.21 1.09
CA ASN A 243 -0.97 29.07 0.43
C ASN A 243 -0.74 28.74 -1.06
N LYS A 244 -1.32 27.65 -1.60
CA LYS A 244 -1.17 27.22 -2.99
C LYS A 244 -2.40 27.46 -3.88
N ALA A 245 -3.49 28.04 -3.36
CA ALA A 245 -4.69 28.30 -4.13
C ALA A 245 -4.60 29.66 -4.87
N ILE A 246 -4.45 29.60 -6.20
CA ILE A 246 -4.63 30.72 -7.14
C ILE A 246 -6.11 30.70 -7.62
N PRO A 247 -6.81 31.84 -7.79
CA PRO A 247 -8.23 31.84 -8.09
C PRO A 247 -8.47 31.49 -9.57
N VAL A 248 -9.32 30.49 -9.83
CA VAL A 248 -9.81 30.19 -11.18
C VAL A 248 -11.32 30.36 -11.25
N SER A 249 -11.71 31.09 -12.28
CA SER A 249 -13.04 31.51 -12.71
C SER A 249 -14.07 30.38 -12.75
N LYS A 250 -15.29 30.71 -12.31
CA LYS A 250 -16.53 29.98 -12.59
C LYS A 250 -16.76 29.94 -14.10
N ASN A 251 -17.23 28.80 -14.63
CA ASN A 251 -18.39 28.77 -15.52
C ASN A 251 -18.95 27.35 -15.76
N ASN A 252 -20.26 27.30 -15.55
CA ASN A 252 -21.33 26.53 -16.20
C ASN A 252 -21.42 24.99 -16.12
N LEU A 253 -22.45 24.58 -15.37
CA LEU A 253 -23.23 23.35 -15.58
C LEU A 253 -24.02 23.42 -16.89
N GLN A 254 -24.14 22.28 -17.56
CA GLN A 254 -25.40 21.84 -18.18
C GLN A 254 -25.56 20.33 -17.98
N SER A 255 -26.80 19.91 -17.70
CA SER A 255 -27.23 18.55 -17.39
C SER A 255 -28.17 18.02 -18.46
N VAL A 256 -28.07 16.74 -18.81
CA VAL A 256 -29.13 15.94 -19.46
C VAL A 256 -29.15 14.54 -18.80
N GLY A 257 -30.35 14.00 -18.53
CA GLY A 257 -30.65 12.74 -17.80
C GLY A 257 -30.10 11.45 -18.47
N GLY A 258 -30.22 10.24 -17.93
CA GLY A 258 -30.99 9.68 -16.82
C GLY A 258 -30.99 8.15 -16.95
N GLN A 259 -29.94 7.50 -16.45
CA GLN A 259 -29.85 6.06 -16.14
C GLN A 259 -29.24 5.95 -14.73
N GLY A 260 -29.67 4.99 -13.92
CA GLY A 260 -29.19 4.83 -12.54
C GLY A 260 -27.66 4.87 -12.50
N LYS A 261 -27.10 5.89 -11.83
CA LYS A 261 -25.66 6.15 -11.90
C LYS A 261 -24.90 5.02 -11.23
N ILE A 262 -24.25 4.18 -12.06
CA ILE A 262 -23.33 3.15 -11.60
C ILE A 262 -22.04 3.83 -11.14
N ILE A 263 -21.61 3.53 -9.92
CA ILE A 263 -20.42 4.09 -9.30
C ILE A 263 -19.37 2.98 -9.24
N THR A 264 -18.24 3.19 -9.91
CA THR A 264 -17.16 2.19 -9.99
C THR A 264 -16.16 2.33 -8.85
N GLY A 265 -15.72 1.22 -8.28
CA GLY A 265 -14.71 1.19 -7.24
C GLY A 265 -13.86 -0.07 -7.32
N ARG A 266 -12.97 -0.21 -6.34
CA ARG A 266 -12.08 -1.34 -6.22
C ARG A 266 -11.94 -1.75 -4.76
N ILE A 267 -11.94 -3.05 -4.51
CA ILE A 267 -11.56 -3.60 -3.22
C ILE A 267 -10.06 -3.44 -3.09
N VAL A 268 -9.65 -2.61 -2.14
CA VAL A 268 -8.26 -2.37 -1.81
C VAL A 268 -7.98 -2.96 -0.44
N CYS A 269 -6.75 -3.45 -0.29
CA CYS A 269 -6.25 -3.97 0.96
C CYS A 269 -5.09 -3.06 1.35
N PRO A 270 -5.36 -1.95 2.07
CA PRO A 270 -4.32 -0.98 2.42
C PRO A 270 -3.26 -1.57 3.36
N ASP A 271 -3.57 -2.67 4.05
CA ASP A 271 -2.67 -3.50 4.86
C ASP A 271 -3.06 -4.99 4.70
N THR A 272 -2.54 -5.92 5.50
CA THR A 272 -2.77 -7.37 5.30
C THR A 272 -4.13 -7.88 5.79
N ASP A 273 -4.87 -7.11 6.60
CA ASP A 273 -6.08 -7.57 7.32
C ASP A 273 -7.33 -6.69 7.12
N ARG A 274 -7.23 -5.61 6.35
CA ARG A 274 -8.37 -4.72 6.08
C ARG A 274 -8.72 -4.71 4.61
N LEU A 275 -10.01 -4.86 4.30
CA LEU A 275 -10.56 -4.51 2.99
C LEU A 275 -11.31 -3.18 3.10
N GLU A 276 -11.05 -2.31 2.13
CA GLU A 276 -11.77 -1.07 1.92
C GLU A 276 -12.28 -1.05 0.47
N ILE A 277 -13.39 -0.35 0.22
CA ILE A 277 -13.85 -0.10 -1.15
C ILE A 277 -13.46 1.32 -1.52
N SER A 278 -12.43 1.45 -2.35
CA SER A 278 -12.00 2.73 -2.91
C SER A 278 -12.80 3.05 -4.16
N ILE A 279 -13.38 4.25 -4.24
CA ILE A 279 -14.22 4.69 -5.35
C ILE A 279 -13.39 5.51 -6.33
N HIS A 280 -13.55 5.27 -7.63
CA HIS A 280 -12.83 6.04 -8.62
C HIS A 280 -13.21 7.53 -8.53
N LYS A 281 -12.19 8.39 -8.41
CA LYS A 281 -12.35 9.84 -8.19
C LYS A 281 -12.89 10.62 -9.39
N ASN A 282 -12.74 10.10 -10.60
CA ASN A 282 -13.09 10.79 -11.85
C ASN A 282 -14.49 10.38 -12.37
N GLN A 283 -15.47 10.26 -11.48
CA GLN A 283 -16.84 9.91 -11.87
C GLN A 283 -17.89 10.66 -11.03
N ASN A 284 -19.11 10.74 -11.56
CA ASN A 284 -20.23 11.31 -10.83
C ASN A 284 -20.74 10.30 -9.80
N HIS A 285 -20.19 10.37 -8.58
CA HIS A 285 -20.37 9.34 -7.57
C HIS A 285 -21.77 9.30 -6.96
N GLY A 286 -22.57 10.37 -6.92
CA GLY A 286 -23.90 10.35 -6.26
C GLY A 286 -23.92 9.99 -4.76
N LEU A 287 -22.77 9.61 -4.19
CA LEU A 287 -22.52 9.35 -2.77
C LEU A 287 -22.62 10.65 -1.97
N PRO A 288 -23.17 10.61 -0.75
CA PRO A 288 -23.22 11.78 0.12
C PRO A 288 -21.84 12.00 0.75
N LEU A 289 -20.99 12.79 0.09
CA LEU A 289 -19.60 13.04 0.52
C LEU A 289 -19.47 14.40 1.18
N LYS A 290 -18.75 14.44 2.31
CA LYS A 290 -18.35 15.69 2.94
C LYS A 290 -16.91 15.56 3.46
N LYS A 291 -16.06 16.52 3.07
CA LYS A 291 -14.62 16.48 3.36
C LYS A 291 -14.38 16.40 4.87
N GLY A 292 -13.61 15.40 5.31
CA GLY A 292 -13.29 15.17 6.72
C GLY A 292 -14.42 14.57 7.57
N MET A 293 -15.59 14.25 6.99
CA MET A 293 -16.70 13.63 7.72
C MET A 293 -16.96 12.20 7.23
N ARG A 294 -17.31 11.31 8.16
CA ARG A 294 -17.97 10.02 7.86
C ARG A 294 -19.45 10.31 7.66
N ILE A 295 -19.96 10.04 6.46
CA ILE A 295 -21.40 10.16 6.20
C ILE A 295 -21.99 8.75 6.16
N PRO A 296 -23.02 8.45 6.98
CA PRO A 296 -23.63 7.14 6.99
C PRO A 296 -24.40 6.89 5.68
N ILE A 297 -24.31 5.66 5.20
CA ILE A 297 -25.09 5.12 4.09
C ILE A 297 -25.60 3.72 4.48
N THR A 298 -26.66 3.28 3.84
CA THR A 298 -27.04 1.86 3.87
C THR A 298 -26.35 1.16 2.71
N LEU A 299 -25.51 0.17 3.00
CA LEU A 299 -24.83 -0.65 2.02
C LEU A 299 -25.48 -2.05 1.98
N LEU A 300 -26.03 -2.43 0.83
CA LEU A 300 -26.57 -3.77 0.60
C LEU A 300 -25.47 -4.66 0.01
N ILE A 301 -25.07 -5.69 0.75
CA ILE A 301 -24.11 -6.72 0.32
C ILE A 301 -24.87 -8.04 0.25
N ASP A 302 -25.01 -8.60 -0.96
CA ASP A 302 -25.80 -9.81 -1.23
C ASP A 302 -27.21 -9.81 -0.59
N GLY A 303 -27.90 -8.66 -0.67
CA GLY A 303 -29.24 -8.49 -0.12
C GLY A 303 -29.31 -8.19 1.38
N VAL A 304 -28.19 -8.30 2.12
CA VAL A 304 -28.12 -7.93 3.54
C VAL A 304 -27.76 -6.45 3.69
N ALA A 305 -28.53 -5.73 4.52
CA ALA A 305 -28.34 -4.31 4.76
C ALA A 305 -27.39 -4.03 5.93
N TYR A 306 -26.39 -3.19 5.68
CA TYR A 306 -25.44 -2.72 6.68
C TYR A 306 -25.42 -1.20 6.76
N ASN A 307 -25.25 -0.63 7.95
CA ASN A 307 -24.90 0.77 8.12
C ASN A 307 -23.40 0.95 7.91
N ALA A 308 -23.03 1.55 6.78
CA ALA A 308 -21.67 1.82 6.40
C ALA A 308 -21.38 3.33 6.47
N GLY A 309 -20.11 3.71 6.47
CA GLY A 309 -19.72 5.11 6.34
C GLY A 309 -18.97 5.35 5.05
N VAL A 310 -19.25 6.47 4.38
CA VAL A 310 -18.44 6.95 3.25
C VAL A 310 -17.62 8.15 3.68
N ARG A 311 -16.37 8.21 3.23
CA ARG A 311 -15.43 9.30 3.50
C ARG A 311 -14.67 9.70 2.24
N LEU A 312 -14.09 10.90 2.25
CA LEU A 312 -13.06 11.31 1.29
C LEU A 312 -11.68 11.13 1.93
N THR A 313 -10.73 10.57 1.19
CA THR A 313 -9.31 10.59 1.57
C THR A 313 -8.73 12.01 1.48
N ALA A 314 -7.49 12.20 1.95
CA ALA A 314 -6.79 13.48 1.83
C ALA A 314 -6.54 13.93 0.37
N GLN A 315 -6.63 12.99 -0.57
CA GLN A 315 -6.52 13.16 -2.03
C GLN A 315 -7.91 13.22 -2.70
N ASP A 316 -8.96 13.45 -1.93
CA ASP A 316 -10.35 13.56 -2.40
C ASP A 316 -10.82 12.28 -3.15
N VAL A 317 -10.30 11.11 -2.76
CA VAL A 317 -10.78 9.81 -3.24
C VAL A 317 -11.89 9.33 -2.31
N PRO A 318 -13.12 9.09 -2.80
CA PRO A 318 -14.18 8.55 -1.94
C PRO A 318 -13.88 7.09 -1.59
N TRP A 319 -14.27 6.66 -0.39
CA TRP A 319 -14.13 5.27 0.01
C TRP A 319 -15.16 4.88 1.07
N ILE A 320 -15.55 3.61 1.08
CA ILE A 320 -16.42 3.01 2.09
C ILE A 320 -15.53 2.48 3.23
N CYS A 321 -15.82 2.94 4.45
CA CYS A 321 -15.13 2.57 5.66
C CYS A 321 -15.14 1.05 5.90
N PRO A 322 -14.11 0.50 6.58
CA PRO A 322 -13.97 -0.94 6.77
C PRO A 322 -14.84 -1.47 7.92
N ASP A 323 -15.49 -0.57 8.65
CA ASP A 323 -16.37 -0.86 9.78
C ASP A 323 -17.83 -0.66 9.35
N LEU A 324 -18.58 -1.76 9.39
CA LEU A 324 -20.02 -1.85 9.16
C LEU A 324 -20.74 -2.10 10.49
N TYR A 325 -22.04 -1.82 10.51
CA TYR A 325 -22.94 -2.18 11.60
C TYR A 325 -24.15 -2.90 11.02
N ASP A 326 -24.53 -4.02 11.63
CA ASP A 326 -25.73 -4.77 11.23
C ASP A 326 -27.02 -4.13 11.82
N PHE A 327 -28.17 -4.81 11.65
CA PHE A 327 -29.45 -4.33 12.16
C PHE A 327 -29.57 -4.36 13.69
N LEU A 328 -28.66 -5.04 14.38
CA LEU A 328 -28.55 -5.08 15.85
C LEU A 328 -27.52 -4.07 16.37
N ASP A 329 -26.99 -3.20 15.51
CA ASP A 329 -25.91 -2.25 15.79
C ASP A 329 -24.61 -2.94 16.24
N GLN A 330 -24.44 -4.22 15.89
CA GLN A 330 -23.20 -4.95 16.14
C GLN A 330 -22.18 -4.61 15.05
N LYS A 331 -20.94 -4.39 15.49
CA LYS A 331 -19.85 -4.05 14.59
C LYS A 331 -19.42 -5.28 13.77
N ILE A 332 -19.55 -5.17 12.46
CA ILE A 332 -19.10 -6.16 11.47
C ILE A 332 -17.94 -5.56 10.66
N ARG A 333 -16.89 -6.34 10.38
CA ARG A 333 -15.85 -5.87 9.46
C ARG A 333 -16.34 -6.02 8.03
N LEU A 334 -16.14 -4.99 7.21
CA LEU A 334 -16.44 -5.02 5.77
C LEU A 334 -15.78 -6.23 5.08
N VAL A 335 -14.57 -6.60 5.49
CA VAL A 335 -13.88 -7.80 4.98
C VAL A 335 -14.65 -9.09 5.24
N ASP A 336 -15.32 -9.23 6.39
CA ASP A 336 -16.09 -10.44 6.71
C ASP A 336 -17.37 -10.50 5.89
N ALA A 337 -18.05 -9.35 5.73
CA ALA A 337 -19.26 -9.24 4.90
C ALA A 337 -18.98 -9.43 3.39
N LEU A 338 -17.80 -9.01 2.92
CA LEU A 338 -17.38 -9.19 1.52
C LEU A 338 -16.86 -10.62 1.25
N ARG A 339 -16.11 -11.23 2.16
CA ARG A 339 -15.56 -12.59 1.98
C ARG A 339 -16.65 -13.66 1.97
N THR A 340 -17.65 -13.51 2.84
CA THR A 340 -18.81 -14.43 2.88
C THR A 340 -19.63 -14.40 1.60
N THR A 341 -19.44 -13.38 0.77
CA THR A 341 -20.17 -13.15 -0.49
C THR A 341 -19.28 -13.26 -1.73
N GLY A 342 -18.06 -13.80 -1.60
CA GLY A 342 -17.20 -14.17 -2.73
C GLY A 342 -16.36 -13.03 -3.34
N PHE A 343 -16.24 -11.89 -2.66
CA PHE A 343 -15.41 -10.79 -3.13
C PHE A 343 -13.93 -10.94 -2.74
N GLU A 344 -13.02 -10.59 -3.64
CA GLU A 344 -11.58 -10.70 -3.45
C GLU A 344 -10.83 -9.36 -3.46
N LYS A 345 -9.62 -9.37 -2.88
CA LYS A 345 -8.70 -8.22 -2.93
C LYS A 345 -8.36 -7.86 -4.37
N GLY A 346 -8.44 -6.57 -4.69
CA GLY A 346 -8.05 -6.05 -6.00
C GLY A 346 -9.16 -6.16 -7.04
N GLN A 347 -10.33 -6.70 -6.70
CA GLN A 347 -11.48 -6.81 -7.58
C GLN A 347 -12.16 -5.45 -7.79
N ASN A 348 -12.62 -5.21 -9.02
CA ASN A 348 -13.44 -4.05 -9.34
C ASN A 348 -14.87 -4.31 -8.85
N VAL A 349 -15.50 -3.29 -8.29
CA VAL A 349 -16.85 -3.35 -7.75
C VAL A 349 -17.70 -2.21 -8.31
N PHE A 350 -19.00 -2.43 -8.36
CA PHE A 350 -20.01 -1.48 -8.79
C PHE A 350 -20.93 -1.18 -7.63
N LEU A 351 -21.25 0.09 -7.43
CA LEU A 351 -22.27 0.53 -6.49
C LEU A 351 -23.43 1.13 -7.27
N THR A 352 -24.61 0.59 -7.03
CA THR A 352 -25.85 1.03 -7.66
C THR A 352 -26.73 1.68 -6.60
N LYS A 353 -27.12 2.94 -6.79
CA LYS A 353 -28.04 3.62 -5.87
C LYS A 353 -29.45 3.03 -6.01
N CYS A 354 -30.05 2.58 -4.91
CA CYS A 354 -31.40 2.03 -4.91
C CYS A 354 -32.44 3.16 -4.93
N ASN A 355 -33.48 3.04 -5.77
CA ASN A 355 -34.60 3.99 -5.85
C ASN A 355 -35.64 3.76 -4.72
N THR A 356 -35.20 3.51 -3.50
CA THR A 356 -36.08 3.38 -2.34
C THR A 356 -36.26 4.74 -1.65
N HIS A 357 -37.33 4.90 -0.86
CA HIS A 357 -37.68 6.16 -0.16
C HIS A 357 -36.57 6.71 0.77
N SER A 358 -35.48 5.97 1.02
CA SER A 358 -34.30 6.44 1.75
C SER A 358 -33.19 6.88 0.78
N SER A 359 -32.81 8.16 0.85
CA SER A 359 -31.95 8.82 -0.15
C SER A 359 -30.49 8.32 -0.23
N ASN A 360 -30.06 7.38 0.63
CA ASN A 360 -28.66 6.98 0.82
C ASN A 360 -28.45 5.44 0.88
N THR A 361 -29.27 4.68 0.15
CA THR A 361 -29.09 3.21 0.03
C THR A 361 -28.34 2.85 -1.26
N PHE A 362 -27.30 2.04 -1.14
CA PHE A 362 -26.45 1.60 -2.26
C PHE A 362 -26.27 0.08 -2.20
N LYS A 363 -26.41 -0.59 -3.34
CA LYS A 363 -26.09 -2.01 -3.51
C LYS A 363 -24.67 -2.15 -4.05
N ILE A 364 -23.86 -3.01 -3.45
CA ILE A 364 -22.55 -3.38 -4.02
C ILE A 364 -22.64 -4.69 -4.80
N GLU A 365 -22.03 -4.68 -5.96
CA GLU A 365 -21.93 -5.80 -6.89
C GLU A 365 -20.47 -5.90 -7.36
N HIS A 366 -20.02 -7.08 -7.75
CA HIS A 366 -18.75 -7.28 -8.45
C HIS A 366 -19.02 -8.06 -9.73
N VAL A 367 -18.06 -7.98 -10.66
CA VAL A 367 -17.96 -8.97 -11.73
C VAL A 367 -17.68 -10.30 -11.04
N LYS A 368 -18.65 -11.22 -10.98
CA LYS A 368 -18.40 -12.59 -10.52
C LYS A 368 -17.35 -13.22 -11.44
N GLU A 369 -16.57 -14.21 -11.00
CA GLU A 369 -15.62 -14.90 -11.90
C GLU A 369 -16.33 -15.47 -13.15
N GLU A 370 -17.63 -15.72 -13.03
CA GLU A 370 -18.56 -16.08 -14.10
C GLU A 370 -18.77 -14.98 -15.17
N ASP A 371 -18.45 -13.71 -14.84
CA ASP A 371 -18.63 -12.52 -15.71
C ASP A 371 -17.32 -11.96 -16.28
N LYS A 372 -16.15 -12.52 -15.90
CA LYS A 372 -14.87 -12.11 -16.50
C LYS A 372 -14.65 -12.95 -17.75
N MET A 373 -15.07 -12.42 -18.90
CA MET A 373 -14.82 -13.04 -20.21
C MET A 373 -13.35 -13.45 -20.29
N SER A 374 -13.11 -14.76 -20.52
CA SER A 374 -11.77 -15.29 -20.74
C SER A 374 -11.15 -14.62 -21.97
N TRP A 375 -9.82 -14.71 -22.14
CA TRP A 375 -9.21 -14.19 -23.38
C TRP A 375 -9.83 -14.86 -24.62
N TRP A 376 -10.25 -16.12 -24.50
CA TRP A 376 -11.01 -16.83 -25.51
C TRP A 376 -12.37 -16.17 -25.81
N ASP A 377 -13.16 -15.84 -24.79
CA ASP A 377 -14.47 -15.20 -24.99
C ASP A 377 -14.33 -13.81 -25.61
N VAL A 378 -13.32 -13.03 -25.20
CA VAL A 378 -13.02 -11.72 -25.80
C VAL A 378 -12.63 -11.87 -27.27
N ILE A 379 -11.86 -12.91 -27.60
CA ILE A 379 -11.47 -13.22 -28.98
C ILE A 379 -12.71 -13.62 -29.80
N LEU A 380 -13.58 -14.47 -29.27
CA LEU A 380 -14.81 -14.86 -29.95
C LEU A 380 -15.76 -13.68 -30.16
N GLU A 381 -15.79 -12.70 -29.26
CA GLU A 381 -16.62 -11.50 -29.43
C GLU A 381 -16.04 -10.55 -30.48
N LYS A 382 -14.72 -10.31 -30.46
CA LYS A 382 -14.08 -9.25 -31.27
C LYS A 382 -13.65 -9.70 -32.66
N ILE A 383 -13.31 -10.97 -32.84
CA ILE A 383 -12.82 -11.50 -34.12
C ILE A 383 -13.98 -12.14 -34.88
N ASN A 384 -14.30 -11.65 -36.06
CA ASN A 384 -15.36 -12.16 -36.91
C ASN A 384 -14.83 -13.02 -38.06
N VAL A 385 -15.67 -13.89 -38.60
CA VAL A 385 -15.40 -14.58 -39.86
C VAL A 385 -15.11 -13.53 -40.94
N GLU A 386 -14.21 -13.86 -41.88
CA GLU A 386 -13.66 -12.96 -42.91
C GLU A 386 -12.72 -11.86 -42.40
N ASN A 387 -12.47 -11.75 -41.08
CA ASN A 387 -11.45 -10.82 -40.60
C ASN A 387 -10.07 -11.19 -41.15
N VAL A 388 -9.37 -10.20 -41.69
CA VAL A 388 -8.03 -10.33 -42.24
C VAL A 388 -7.02 -9.75 -41.25
N LEU A 389 -6.16 -10.60 -40.70
CA LEU A 389 -5.17 -10.24 -39.69
C LEU A 389 -3.74 -10.42 -40.22
N THR A 390 -2.80 -9.70 -39.61
CA THR A 390 -1.40 -9.70 -40.03
C THR A 390 -0.48 -10.15 -38.92
N THR A 391 0.27 -11.22 -39.16
CA THR A 391 1.41 -11.59 -38.32
C THR A 391 2.58 -10.64 -38.59
N PRO A 392 3.25 -10.09 -37.55
CA PRO A 392 4.33 -9.14 -37.77
C PRO A 392 5.57 -9.83 -38.35
N GLY A 393 6.24 -9.17 -39.29
CA GLY A 393 7.44 -9.67 -39.97
C GLY A 393 8.73 -9.69 -39.13
N ARG A 394 9.89 -9.86 -39.78
CA ARG A 394 11.20 -9.67 -39.11
C ARG A 394 11.41 -8.16 -38.87
N GLY A 395 11.21 -7.73 -37.63
CA GLY A 395 11.18 -6.31 -37.24
C GLY A 395 9.77 -5.72 -37.31
N MET A 396 9.41 -4.83 -36.36
CA MET A 396 8.04 -4.27 -36.27
C MET A 396 7.70 -3.35 -37.45
N GLU A 397 8.70 -2.77 -38.13
CA GLU A 397 8.52 -1.67 -39.08
C GLU A 397 8.64 -1.98 -40.58
N GLY A 398 8.91 -3.21 -41.07
CA GLY A 398 8.98 -3.30 -42.55
C GLY A 398 9.39 -4.54 -43.33
N LEU A 399 9.34 -5.77 -42.84
CA LEU A 399 9.69 -6.93 -43.69
C LEU A 399 8.68 -8.07 -43.62
N LYS A 400 7.78 -8.10 -44.62
CA LYS A 400 6.76 -9.13 -44.92
C LYS A 400 5.89 -9.54 -43.73
N LYS A 401 4.73 -8.90 -43.61
CA LYS A 401 3.64 -9.36 -42.74
C LYS A 401 2.97 -10.57 -43.40
N GLY A 402 2.83 -11.68 -42.67
CA GLY A 402 2.04 -12.82 -43.15
C GLY A 402 0.57 -12.54 -42.90
N ILE A 403 -0.26 -12.59 -43.94
CA ILE A 403 -1.70 -12.36 -43.85
C ILE A 403 -2.41 -13.70 -43.62
N PHE A 404 -3.42 -13.71 -42.75
CA PHE A 404 -4.34 -14.83 -42.59
C PHE A 404 -5.77 -14.31 -42.40
N THR A 405 -6.73 -15.13 -42.81
CA THR A 405 -8.16 -14.80 -42.72
C THR A 405 -8.83 -15.75 -41.74
N ILE A 406 -9.80 -15.25 -40.98
CA ILE A 406 -10.66 -16.10 -40.14
C ILE A 406 -11.68 -16.78 -41.05
N GLU A 407 -11.57 -18.09 -41.21
CA GLU A 407 -12.40 -18.89 -42.11
C GLU A 407 -13.70 -19.30 -41.43
N ASP A 408 -13.62 -19.76 -40.18
CA ASP A 408 -14.77 -20.18 -39.37
C ASP A 408 -14.45 -20.07 -37.87
N LYS A 409 -15.47 -19.95 -37.02
CA LYS A 409 -15.32 -19.99 -35.56
C LYS A 409 -16.55 -20.60 -34.88
N ASN A 410 -16.32 -21.34 -33.80
CA ASN A 410 -17.34 -21.76 -32.85
C ASN A 410 -16.85 -21.59 -31.40
N SER A 411 -17.58 -22.12 -30.43
CA SER A 411 -17.23 -21.96 -29.01
C SER A 411 -15.91 -22.62 -28.59
N GLU A 412 -15.34 -23.51 -29.39
CA GLU A 412 -14.15 -24.31 -29.04
C GLU A 412 -12.94 -24.08 -29.96
N ILE A 413 -13.18 -23.68 -31.21
CA ILE A 413 -12.14 -23.59 -32.24
C ILE A 413 -12.37 -22.44 -33.20
N ILE A 414 -11.27 -21.82 -33.63
CA ILE A 414 -11.22 -20.84 -34.72
C ILE A 414 -10.37 -21.43 -35.83
N HIS A 415 -10.93 -21.57 -37.02
CA HIS A 415 -10.20 -21.96 -38.21
C HIS A 415 -9.69 -20.71 -38.91
N ILE A 416 -8.37 -20.68 -39.16
CA ILE A 416 -7.75 -19.62 -39.94
C ILE A 416 -7.23 -20.17 -41.26
N HIS A 417 -7.32 -19.37 -42.31
CA HIS A 417 -6.79 -19.67 -43.63
C HIS A 417 -5.54 -18.83 -43.89
N SER A 418 -4.40 -19.47 -44.15
CA SER A 418 -3.10 -18.83 -44.38
C SER A 418 -2.37 -19.54 -45.52
N GLY A 419 -2.22 -18.86 -46.67
CA GLY A 419 -1.75 -19.51 -47.89
C GLY A 419 -2.77 -20.53 -48.39
N ASP A 420 -2.35 -21.78 -48.60
CA ASP A 420 -3.22 -22.91 -49.00
C ASP A 420 -3.64 -23.79 -47.80
N PHE A 421 -3.44 -23.32 -46.57
CA PHE A 421 -3.64 -24.11 -45.36
C PHE A 421 -4.73 -23.53 -44.46
N THR A 422 -5.62 -24.41 -44.00
CA THR A 422 -6.53 -24.16 -42.88
C THR A 422 -5.89 -24.68 -41.59
N ILE A 423 -5.76 -23.80 -40.59
CA ILE A 423 -5.09 -24.08 -39.32
C ILE A 423 -6.10 -23.92 -38.17
N PRO A 424 -6.32 -24.96 -37.35
CA PRO A 424 -7.19 -24.86 -36.19
C PRO A 424 -6.48 -24.19 -35.00
N ILE A 425 -7.12 -23.17 -34.43
CA ILE A 425 -6.74 -22.51 -33.18
C ILE A 425 -7.79 -22.86 -32.14
N GLY A 426 -7.49 -23.85 -31.29
CA GLY A 426 -8.36 -24.25 -30.19
C GLY A 426 -8.22 -23.34 -28.97
N LYS A 427 -9.25 -23.32 -28.12
CA LYS A 427 -9.28 -22.58 -26.84
C LYS A 427 -8.01 -22.74 -26.01
N GLU A 428 -7.51 -23.97 -25.90
CA GLU A 428 -6.29 -24.30 -25.15
C GLU A 428 -5.04 -23.50 -25.57
N CYS A 429 -4.95 -23.11 -26.85
CA CYS A 429 -3.84 -22.30 -27.35
C CYS A 429 -3.82 -20.90 -26.69
N LEU A 430 -5.00 -20.34 -26.42
CA LEU A 430 -5.18 -19.00 -25.84
C LEU A 430 -5.11 -19.08 -24.32
N ASP A 431 -5.72 -20.10 -23.72
CA ASP A 431 -5.66 -20.39 -22.28
C ASP A 431 -4.22 -20.61 -21.80
N ALA A 432 -3.36 -21.21 -22.62
CA ALA A 432 -1.94 -21.40 -22.28
C ALA A 432 -1.21 -20.07 -22.08
N ILE A 433 -1.48 -19.10 -22.96
CA ILE A 433 -0.84 -17.77 -22.89
C ILE A 433 -1.48 -16.93 -21.79
N GLU A 434 -2.81 -16.95 -21.68
CA GLU A 434 -3.54 -16.24 -20.62
C GLU A 434 -3.04 -16.67 -19.23
N ARG A 435 -2.97 -17.98 -18.97
CA ARG A 435 -2.46 -18.52 -17.70
C ARG A 435 -1.03 -18.06 -17.41
N ALA A 436 -0.16 -18.02 -18.41
CA ALA A 436 1.23 -17.57 -18.23
C ALA A 436 1.31 -16.09 -17.80
N PHE A 437 0.50 -15.22 -18.38
CA PHE A 437 0.44 -13.80 -17.98
C PHE A 437 -0.30 -13.55 -16.67
N GLN A 438 -1.28 -14.38 -16.32
CA GLN A 438 -1.92 -14.35 -15.00
C GLN A 438 -0.93 -14.72 -13.88
N GLN A 439 -0.05 -15.70 -14.12
CA GLN A 439 0.99 -16.10 -13.17
C GLN A 439 2.12 -15.07 -13.04
N ASN A 440 2.45 -14.37 -14.13
CA ASN A 440 3.48 -13.34 -14.12
C ASN A 440 3.13 -12.18 -15.04
N THR A 441 2.65 -11.09 -14.45
CA THR A 441 2.24 -9.89 -15.19
C THR A 441 3.41 -9.13 -15.85
N ASN A 442 4.66 -9.44 -15.47
CA ASN A 442 5.87 -8.85 -16.07
C ASN A 442 6.53 -9.78 -17.10
N LEU A 443 5.88 -10.90 -17.44
CA LEU A 443 6.33 -11.84 -18.45
C LEU A 443 6.44 -11.15 -19.83
N TYR A 444 7.35 -11.64 -20.64
CA TYR A 444 7.35 -11.40 -22.08
C TYR A 444 7.52 -12.75 -22.79
N LEU A 445 6.85 -12.93 -23.92
CA LEU A 445 6.96 -14.16 -24.71
C LEU A 445 7.49 -13.84 -26.09
N PHE A 446 8.51 -14.58 -26.54
CA PHE A 446 9.02 -14.44 -27.90
C PHE A 446 7.96 -14.85 -28.92
N VAL A 447 7.83 -14.05 -29.97
CA VAL A 447 6.86 -14.27 -31.05
C VAL A 447 7.59 -14.79 -32.26
N ARG A 448 7.69 -16.12 -32.35
CA ARG A 448 8.38 -16.81 -33.43
C ARG A 448 7.71 -18.14 -33.73
N ALA A 449 7.04 -18.23 -34.88
CA ALA A 449 6.71 -19.53 -35.47
C ALA A 449 8.03 -20.16 -35.95
N VAL A 450 8.51 -21.17 -35.24
CA VAL A 450 9.62 -21.99 -35.71
C VAL A 450 9.04 -23.33 -36.07
N HIS A 451 8.99 -23.70 -37.35
CA HIS A 451 8.60 -25.06 -37.78
C HIS A 451 9.58 -26.16 -37.31
N LYS A 452 10.55 -25.83 -36.47
CA LYS A 452 11.50 -26.77 -35.85
C LYS A 452 10.89 -27.33 -34.57
N VAL A 453 11.28 -28.56 -34.25
CA VAL A 453 11.02 -29.22 -32.97
C VAL A 453 12.39 -29.42 -32.30
N PRO A 454 12.60 -28.95 -31.04
CA PRO A 454 11.64 -28.26 -30.18
C PRO A 454 11.41 -26.78 -30.58
N ALA A 455 10.34 -26.20 -30.04
CA ALA A 455 10.05 -24.77 -30.18
C ALA A 455 11.13 -23.90 -29.51
N PHE A 456 11.15 -22.60 -29.80
CA PHE A 456 12.13 -21.69 -29.21
C PHE A 456 11.81 -21.45 -27.72
N PRO A 457 12.76 -21.62 -26.78
CA PRO A 457 12.49 -21.41 -25.36
C PRO A 457 12.02 -19.98 -25.03
N GLY A 458 11.03 -19.88 -24.16
CA GLY A 458 10.36 -18.63 -23.78
C GLY A 458 9.46 -18.04 -24.86
N SER A 459 9.01 -18.84 -25.83
CA SER A 459 8.12 -18.38 -26.90
C SER A 459 6.65 -18.72 -26.64
N ALA A 460 5.75 -17.96 -27.25
CA ALA A 460 4.33 -18.30 -27.25
C ALA A 460 4.07 -19.69 -27.88
N ASP A 461 4.85 -20.04 -28.91
CA ASP A 461 4.72 -21.34 -29.58
C ASP A 461 5.10 -22.51 -28.66
N GLU A 462 6.15 -22.36 -27.84
CA GLU A 462 6.52 -23.36 -26.82
C GLU A 462 5.37 -23.63 -25.84
N LEU A 463 4.73 -22.58 -25.31
CA LEU A 463 3.59 -22.73 -24.41
C LEU A 463 2.41 -23.45 -25.08
N ILE A 464 2.11 -23.10 -26.34
CA ILE A 464 1.00 -23.70 -27.09
C ILE A 464 1.28 -25.18 -27.36
N ARG A 465 2.49 -25.56 -27.75
CA ARG A 465 2.83 -26.97 -27.99
C ARG A 465 2.78 -27.78 -26.71
N ASN A 466 3.27 -27.23 -25.61
CA ASN A 466 3.22 -27.90 -24.30
C ASN A 466 1.77 -28.08 -23.83
N ALA A 467 0.88 -27.12 -24.10
CA ALA A 467 -0.52 -27.20 -23.70
C ALA A 467 -1.35 -28.16 -24.57
N THR A 468 -1.09 -28.19 -25.88
CA THR A 468 -1.93 -28.92 -26.85
C THR A 468 -1.36 -30.28 -27.25
N GLY A 469 -0.09 -30.57 -26.95
CA GLY A 469 0.64 -31.72 -27.48
C GLY A 469 0.88 -31.70 -29.00
N SER A 470 0.51 -30.61 -29.69
CA SER A 470 0.64 -30.47 -31.14
C SER A 470 2.00 -29.90 -31.52
N GLU A 471 2.61 -30.39 -32.62
CA GLU A 471 3.83 -29.82 -33.18
C GLU A 471 3.57 -28.64 -34.13
N GLN A 472 2.31 -28.29 -34.39
CA GLN A 472 1.96 -27.21 -35.30
C GLN A 472 2.42 -25.84 -34.77
N ALA A 473 3.06 -25.05 -35.63
CA ALA A 473 3.50 -23.70 -35.29
C ALA A 473 2.32 -22.71 -35.36
N ARG A 474 1.71 -22.42 -34.22
CA ARG A 474 0.50 -21.58 -34.10
C ARG A 474 0.77 -20.24 -33.40
N GLY A 475 1.91 -20.09 -32.72
CA GLY A 475 2.18 -18.94 -31.84
C GLY A 475 2.12 -17.57 -32.52
N ASN A 476 2.49 -17.45 -33.80
CA ASN A 476 2.39 -16.17 -34.50
C ASN A 476 0.93 -15.73 -34.71
N TYR A 477 0.05 -16.66 -35.06
CA TYR A 477 -1.37 -16.37 -35.32
C TYR A 477 -2.08 -16.02 -34.02
N VAL A 478 -1.85 -16.82 -32.97
CA VAL A 478 -2.40 -16.56 -31.63
C VAL A 478 -1.97 -15.19 -31.12
N CYS A 479 -0.68 -14.86 -31.16
CA CYS A 479 -0.21 -13.54 -30.72
C CYS A 479 -0.82 -12.39 -31.52
N SER A 480 -1.08 -12.59 -32.82
CA SER A 480 -1.72 -11.58 -33.67
C SER A 480 -3.18 -11.36 -33.31
N MET A 481 -3.92 -12.42 -32.98
CA MET A 481 -5.31 -12.33 -32.54
C MET A 481 -5.42 -11.64 -31.17
N LEU A 482 -4.52 -11.97 -30.24
CA LEU A 482 -4.45 -11.34 -28.91
C LEU A 482 -4.13 -9.85 -29.00
N GLU A 483 -3.18 -9.47 -29.85
CA GLU A 483 -2.82 -8.06 -30.05
C GLU A 483 -3.95 -7.28 -30.72
N HIS A 484 -4.59 -7.85 -31.75
CA HIS A 484 -5.76 -7.26 -32.39
C HIS A 484 -6.91 -6.97 -31.40
N CYS A 485 -7.09 -7.83 -30.41
CA CYS A 485 -8.12 -7.66 -29.38
C CYS A 485 -7.72 -6.70 -28.24
N GLY A 486 -6.49 -6.19 -28.25
CA GLY A 486 -5.93 -5.31 -27.22
C GLY A 486 -5.57 -6.03 -25.92
N LEU A 487 -5.45 -7.36 -25.94
CA LEU A 487 -5.13 -8.18 -24.76
C LEU A 487 -3.62 -8.17 -24.47
N VAL A 488 -2.80 -8.01 -25.50
CA VAL A 488 -1.34 -7.87 -25.44
C VAL A 488 -0.86 -6.78 -26.40
N GLN A 489 0.38 -6.37 -26.27
CA GLN A 489 1.05 -5.47 -27.23
C GLN A 489 2.40 -6.04 -27.66
N TYR A 490 2.83 -5.75 -28.88
CA TYR A 490 4.16 -6.09 -29.35
C TYR A 490 5.23 -5.12 -28.81
N GLU A 491 6.38 -5.67 -28.41
CA GLU A 491 7.59 -4.92 -28.07
C GLU A 491 8.82 -5.55 -28.75
N MET A 492 9.89 -4.75 -28.93
CA MET A 492 11.20 -5.25 -29.35
C MET A 492 12.12 -5.39 -28.13
N ARG A 493 12.75 -6.56 -27.96
CA ARG A 493 13.81 -6.81 -26.98
C ARG A 493 15.01 -7.44 -27.65
N GLU A 494 16.16 -6.77 -27.59
CA GLU A 494 17.43 -7.27 -28.14
C GLU A 494 17.29 -7.81 -29.57
N SER A 495 16.64 -7.05 -30.45
CA SER A 495 16.31 -7.40 -31.86
C SER A 495 15.26 -8.51 -32.06
N LYS A 496 14.64 -9.03 -30.99
CA LYS A 496 13.58 -10.04 -31.04
C LYS A 496 12.22 -9.41 -30.72
N LYS A 497 11.19 -9.89 -31.41
CA LYS A 497 9.80 -9.49 -31.17
C LYS A 497 9.22 -10.30 -30.02
N VAL A 498 8.56 -9.62 -29.10
CA VAL A 498 7.88 -10.22 -27.95
C VAL A 498 6.46 -9.68 -27.83
N ILE A 499 5.57 -10.42 -27.16
CA ILE A 499 4.32 -9.87 -26.60
C ILE A 499 4.49 -9.61 -25.11
N VAL A 500 3.86 -8.54 -24.63
CA VAL A 500 3.74 -8.16 -23.22
C VAL A 500 2.32 -7.68 -22.92
N LEU A 501 1.93 -7.58 -21.65
CA LEU A 501 0.68 -6.92 -21.28
C LEU A 501 0.73 -5.41 -21.61
N PRO A 502 -0.38 -4.81 -22.07
CA PRO A 502 -0.45 -3.38 -22.32
C PRO A 502 -0.18 -2.58 -21.04
N ARG A 503 0.61 -1.52 -21.11
CA ARG A 503 0.81 -0.62 -19.96
C ARG A 503 -0.43 0.27 -19.81
N MET A 504 -1.05 0.25 -18.63
CA MET A 504 -2.15 1.20 -18.32
C MET A 504 -1.61 2.63 -18.40
N SER A 505 -2.09 3.38 -19.37
CA SER A 505 -1.79 4.81 -19.59
C SER A 505 -2.36 5.70 -18.50
#